data_AF-A0A1D2VN08-F1
#
_entry.id   AF-A0A1D2VN08-F1
#
_cell.length_a   1.000
_cell.length_b   1.000
_cell.length_c   1.000
_cell.angle_alpha   90.00
_cell.angle_beta   90.00
_cell.angle_gamma   90.00
#
_symmetry.space_group_name_H-M   'P 1'
#
loop_
_entity.id
_entity.type
_entity.pdbx_description
1 polymer ?
#
loop_
_entity_poly.entity_id
_entity_poly.type
_entity_poly.pdbx_seq_one_letter_code
_entity_poly.pdbx_strand_id
1 'polypeptide(L)'
;MHTLQTGSVESNGVSSSSSNDANDGGKYNENDPIKKNKYVNWRVGYINPEAFYSKEDQSEEKANKNRNNKQYSEKIQKAQRRNNTRTMLRKYITETMSHQRKMEKKLKTIKRNTKKKYEKKKMQPKMQLELNKIPGFNKIPKFEDYLNLNKMWLSYIIELLNIDKYLSTDGKMAKDGEIDFKNLKFQNLLAKLSSADFNGCLLEVLKSNNKSSINLTGIVLYEFKSHFLMAVPQRFKRFDNLEGESGEEMDLENDFNYTNRELVGGLRLVEKNGSTFRFYVPLNKDENNEFSVLSLGLDNEDVSDREETSQEGATEGAVHYHQSRECLEFVLIGSRLNLRSSDRTNKKFKNHAIDDLVV
;
A
#
# COMPACT_ATOMS: atom_id res chain seq x y z
N MET A 1 8.89 -34.98 46.62
CA MET A 1 7.98 -34.72 47.75
C MET A 1 7.13 -33.51 47.42
N HIS A 2 5.89 -33.47 47.93
CA HIS A 2 4.85 -32.47 47.68
C HIS A 2 4.32 -32.31 46.24
N THR A 3 3.50 -33.30 45.88
CA THR A 3 2.21 -33.11 45.21
C THR A 3 1.32 -32.07 45.90
N LEU A 4 0.45 -31.40 45.14
CA LEU A 4 -0.96 -31.20 45.47
C LEU A 4 -1.79 -30.90 44.20
N GLN A 5 -3.11 -31.04 44.30
CA GLN A 5 -4.05 -31.29 43.21
C GLN A 5 -5.40 -30.60 43.53
N THR A 6 -6.30 -30.52 42.52
CA THR A 6 -7.70 -30.02 42.56
C THR A 6 -7.88 -28.47 42.56
N GLY A 7 -8.98 -27.90 42.01
CA GLY A 7 -10.10 -28.54 41.31
C GLY A 7 -11.08 -27.58 40.59
N SER A 8 -11.84 -28.18 39.67
CA SER A 8 -13.24 -27.94 39.21
C SER A 8 -13.91 -26.55 39.16
N VAL A 9 -14.46 -26.28 37.95
CA VAL A 9 -15.86 -25.90 37.64
C VAL A 9 -16.51 -24.69 38.32
N GLU A 10 -16.93 -23.70 37.50
CA GLU A 10 -18.30 -23.16 37.60
C GLU A 10 -18.79 -22.61 36.24
N SER A 11 -20.07 -22.85 35.93
CA SER A 11 -20.74 -22.45 34.70
C SER A 11 -21.91 -21.52 35.02
N ASN A 12 -22.04 -20.41 34.31
CA ASN A 12 -23.23 -19.56 34.39
C ASN A 12 -23.76 -19.24 32.99
N GLY A 13 -24.91 -19.84 32.67
CA GLY A 13 -25.79 -19.34 31.60
C GLY A 13 -26.83 -18.38 32.19
N VAL A 14 -27.32 -17.44 31.37
CA VAL A 14 -28.50 -16.64 31.70
C VAL A 14 -29.43 -16.67 30.50
N SER A 15 -30.69 -17.00 30.78
CA SER A 15 -31.77 -17.16 29.81
C SER A 15 -33.03 -16.43 30.27
N SER A 16 -33.62 -15.63 29.38
CA SER A 16 -34.98 -15.07 29.46
C SER A 16 -35.33 -14.57 28.03
N SER A 17 -36.46 -14.83 27.35
CA SER A 17 -37.88 -15.09 27.68
C SER A 17 -38.56 -13.95 28.46
N SER A 18 -39.68 -13.33 28.09
CA SER A 18 -40.59 -13.42 26.92
C SER A 18 -41.19 -12.01 26.67
N SER A 19 -42.29 -11.71 25.94
CA SER A 19 -43.37 -12.46 25.26
C SER A 19 -44.09 -11.55 24.23
N ASN A 20 -45.07 -12.11 23.50
CA ASN A 20 -46.41 -11.61 23.09
C ASN A 20 -46.72 -10.08 23.14
N ASP A 21 -47.48 -9.48 22.22
CA ASP A 21 -48.88 -9.84 21.89
C ASP A 21 -49.35 -9.38 20.49
N ALA A 22 -50.55 -9.82 20.10
CA ALA A 22 -51.17 -9.62 18.79
C ALA A 22 -52.50 -8.83 18.84
N ASN A 23 -53.06 -8.53 17.66
CA ASN A 23 -54.39 -7.95 17.38
C ASN A 23 -54.63 -6.48 17.81
N ASP A 24 -55.12 -5.66 16.86
CA ASP A 24 -56.55 -5.34 16.81
C ASP A 24 -56.96 -4.90 15.39
N GLY A 25 -58.25 -4.93 15.07
CA GLY A 25 -58.81 -4.47 13.80
C GLY A 25 -60.26 -3.99 13.88
N GLY A 26 -60.56 -2.90 13.17
CA GLY A 26 -61.91 -2.38 12.95
C GLY A 26 -61.92 -1.58 11.63
N LYS A 27 -62.64 -2.02 10.59
CA LYS A 27 -64.10 -1.96 10.37
C LYS A 27 -64.61 -0.55 9.99
N TYR A 28 -65.25 -0.52 8.83
CA TYR A 28 -65.99 0.60 8.25
C TYR A 28 -67.16 1.05 9.13
N ASN A 29 -67.59 2.30 8.94
CA ASN A 29 -69.01 2.61 8.99
C ASN A 29 -69.34 3.76 8.03
N GLU A 30 -70.36 3.55 7.21
CA GLU A 30 -71.06 4.63 6.49
C GLU A 30 -71.87 5.47 7.48
N ASN A 31 -72.17 6.72 7.12
CA ASN A 31 -73.47 7.38 7.32
C ASN A 31 -73.42 8.84 6.85
N ASP A 32 -73.98 9.10 5.66
CA ASP A 32 -74.43 10.46 5.27
C ASP A 32 -75.58 10.90 6.18
N PRO A 33 -75.73 12.22 6.42
CA PRO A 33 -77.04 12.78 6.09
C PRO A 33 -77.03 14.12 5.34
N ILE A 34 -78.01 14.22 4.46
CA ILE A 34 -78.27 15.27 3.49
C ILE A 34 -78.75 16.60 4.12
N LYS A 35 -78.19 17.72 3.62
CA LYS A 35 -78.69 19.12 3.64
C LYS A 35 -78.96 19.82 4.99
N LYS A 36 -78.39 21.02 5.11
CA LYS A 36 -79.17 22.26 5.39
C LYS A 36 -78.42 23.52 4.94
N ASN A 37 -79.06 24.31 4.07
CA ASN A 37 -78.60 25.64 3.70
C ASN A 37 -78.49 26.54 4.95
N LYS A 38 -77.39 27.28 5.08
CA LYS A 38 -77.37 28.54 5.85
C LYS A 38 -76.72 29.64 5.00
N TYR A 39 -77.31 30.83 5.12
CA TYR A 39 -77.09 31.95 4.23
C TYR A 39 -75.65 32.45 4.24
N VAL A 40 -75.15 32.79 3.05
CA VAL A 40 -73.86 33.43 2.85
C VAL A 40 -73.96 34.87 3.34
N ASN A 41 -73.29 35.18 4.46
CA ASN A 41 -73.17 36.54 4.94
C ASN A 41 -71.90 37.16 4.34
N TRP A 42 -72.03 37.80 3.17
CA TRP A 42 -70.95 38.49 2.47
C TRP A 42 -70.54 39.76 3.22
N ARG A 43 -69.91 39.61 4.39
CA ARG A 43 -69.04 40.67 4.89
C ARG A 43 -67.86 40.77 3.93
N VAL A 44 -67.63 41.96 3.40
CA VAL A 44 -66.41 42.32 2.68
C VAL A 44 -65.25 42.26 3.68
N GLY A 45 -64.69 41.07 3.85
CA GLY A 45 -63.46 40.88 4.59
C GLY A 45 -62.34 41.54 3.79
N TYR A 46 -61.66 42.50 4.41
CA TYR A 46 -60.37 42.96 3.90
C TYR A 46 -59.45 41.75 3.79
N ILE A 47 -59.15 41.33 2.57
CA ILE A 47 -58.14 40.31 2.30
C ILE A 47 -56.82 40.95 2.72
N ASN A 48 -56.29 40.58 3.90
CA ASN A 48 -54.97 41.05 4.32
C ASN A 48 -53.94 40.49 3.32
N PRO A 49 -53.24 41.33 2.51
CA PRO A 49 -52.29 40.85 1.53
C PRO A 49 -51.12 40.06 2.16
N GLU A 50 -50.80 40.33 3.43
CA GLU A 50 -49.75 39.64 4.18
C GLU A 50 -50.08 38.15 4.43
N ALA A 51 -51.36 37.76 4.42
CA ALA A 51 -51.75 36.38 4.69
C ALA A 51 -51.29 35.40 3.60
N PHE A 52 -51.11 35.87 2.36
CA PHE A 52 -50.69 35.03 1.23
C PHE A 52 -49.19 34.72 1.19
N TYR A 53 -48.33 35.56 1.80
CA TYR A 53 -46.88 35.32 1.90
C TYR A 53 -46.49 34.27 2.96
N SER A 54 -47.45 33.75 3.74
CA SER A 54 -47.14 33.06 5.00
C SER A 54 -46.86 31.56 4.91
N LYS A 55 -47.16 30.86 3.80
CA LYS A 55 -47.10 29.38 3.73
C LYS A 55 -45.94 28.82 2.92
N GLU A 56 -45.60 29.43 1.79
CA GLU A 56 -44.50 28.95 0.95
C GLU A 56 -43.15 29.23 1.61
N ASP A 57 -42.92 30.46 2.09
CA ASP A 57 -41.72 30.85 2.86
C ASP A 57 -41.47 29.95 4.09
N GLN A 58 -42.53 29.60 4.84
CA GLN A 58 -42.43 28.69 5.98
C GLN A 58 -42.09 27.25 5.57
N SER A 59 -42.40 26.85 4.34
CA SER A 59 -42.04 25.53 3.80
C SER A 59 -40.58 25.49 3.35
N GLU A 60 -40.09 26.56 2.71
CA GLU A 60 -38.70 26.70 2.30
C GLU A 60 -37.75 26.82 3.50
N GLU A 61 -38.13 27.58 4.54
CA GLU A 61 -37.31 27.72 5.75
C GLU A 61 -37.14 26.37 6.47
N LYS A 62 -38.21 25.56 6.54
CA LYS A 62 -38.16 24.18 7.07
C LYS A 62 -37.30 23.26 6.20
N ALA A 63 -37.41 23.35 4.88
CA ALA A 63 -36.58 22.59 3.95
C ALA A 63 -35.08 22.94 4.09
N ASN A 64 -34.75 24.23 4.25
CA ASN A 64 -33.38 24.71 4.44
C ASN A 64 -32.81 24.31 5.81
N LYS A 65 -33.60 24.38 6.89
CA LYS A 65 -33.21 23.85 8.22
C LYS A 65 -32.89 22.35 8.16
N ASN A 66 -33.71 21.56 7.47
CA ASN A 66 -33.47 20.12 7.27
C ASN A 66 -32.20 19.83 6.43
N ARG A 67 -31.96 20.59 5.35
CA ARG A 67 -30.73 20.49 4.54
C ARG A 67 -29.48 20.78 5.36
N ASN A 68 -29.49 21.85 6.18
CA ASN A 68 -28.36 22.23 7.03
C ASN A 68 -28.07 21.17 8.10
N ASN A 69 -29.11 20.63 8.76
CA ASN A 69 -28.95 19.55 9.74
C ASN A 69 -28.38 18.27 9.10
N LYS A 70 -28.80 17.91 7.88
CA LYS A 70 -28.23 16.77 7.13
C LYS A 70 -26.75 16.98 6.78
N GLN A 71 -26.38 18.16 6.26
CA GLN A 71 -24.98 18.46 5.98
C GLN A 71 -24.11 18.45 7.25
N TYR A 72 -24.65 18.89 8.39
CA TYR A 72 -23.94 18.89 9.66
C TYR A 72 -23.71 17.47 10.21
N SER A 73 -24.74 16.61 10.18
CA SER A 73 -24.60 15.21 10.60
C SER A 73 -23.66 14.42 9.70
N GLU A 74 -23.69 14.63 8.38
CA GLU A 74 -22.72 14.05 7.43
C GLU A 74 -21.28 14.49 7.72
N LYS A 75 -21.06 15.77 8.05
CA LYS A 75 -19.74 16.29 8.46
C LYS A 75 -19.24 15.62 9.74
N ILE A 76 -20.10 15.46 10.76
CA ILE A 76 -19.76 14.75 12.01
C ILE A 76 -19.40 13.28 11.72
N GLN A 77 -20.24 12.55 10.98
CA GLN A 77 -19.99 11.15 10.64
C GLN A 77 -18.70 10.97 9.81
N LYS A 78 -18.37 11.93 8.93
CA LYS A 78 -17.11 11.94 8.16
C LYS A 78 -15.90 12.20 9.06
N ALA A 79 -16.02 13.08 10.07
CA ALA A 79 -14.98 13.31 11.06
C ALA A 79 -14.75 12.10 11.98
N GLN A 80 -15.83 11.50 12.49
CA GLN A 80 -15.78 10.27 13.30
C GLN A 80 -15.13 9.12 12.53
N ARG A 81 -15.55 8.85 11.29
CA ARG A 81 -14.91 7.83 10.43
C ARG A 81 -13.41 8.07 10.27
N ARG A 82 -12.98 9.30 9.96
CA ARG A 82 -11.55 9.66 9.84
C ARG A 82 -10.75 9.42 11.12
N ASN A 83 -11.32 9.78 12.28
CA ASN A 83 -10.66 9.55 13.56
C ASN A 83 -10.53 8.06 13.87
N ASN A 84 -11.59 7.28 13.62
CA ASN A 84 -11.58 5.84 13.81
C ASN A 84 -10.54 5.16 12.91
N THR A 85 -10.49 5.49 11.61
CA THR A 85 -9.48 4.96 10.67
C THR A 85 -8.05 5.30 11.12
N ARG A 86 -7.80 6.54 11.57
CA ARG A 86 -6.47 6.94 12.08
C ARG A 86 -6.06 6.18 13.34
N THR A 87 -6.98 6.01 14.28
CA THR A 87 -6.75 5.25 15.52
C THR A 87 -6.47 3.78 15.23
N MET A 88 -7.26 3.16 14.34
CA MET A 88 -7.06 1.76 13.93
C MET A 88 -5.73 1.56 13.18
N LEU A 89 -5.38 2.45 12.24
CA LEU A 89 -4.10 2.41 11.53
C LEU A 89 -2.91 2.55 12.51
N ARG A 90 -2.99 3.50 13.45
CA ARG A 90 -1.94 3.68 14.47
C ARG A 90 -1.81 2.45 15.37
N LYS A 91 -2.94 1.85 15.79
CA LYS A 91 -2.97 0.62 16.58
C LYS A 91 -2.29 -0.51 15.83
N TYR A 92 -2.72 -0.78 14.59
CA TYR A 92 -2.14 -1.79 13.70
C TYR A 92 -0.63 -1.65 13.51
N ILE A 93 -0.13 -0.45 13.16
CA ILE A 93 1.31 -0.19 13.01
C ILE A 93 2.06 -0.46 14.32
N THR A 94 1.51 -0.01 15.46
CA THR A 94 2.16 -0.16 16.78
C THR A 94 2.23 -1.62 17.21
N GLU A 95 1.15 -2.38 17.04
CA GLU A 95 1.08 -3.81 17.36
C GLU A 95 2.00 -4.63 16.46
N THR A 96 1.97 -4.41 15.14
CA THR A 96 2.81 -5.09 14.17
C THR A 96 4.31 -4.81 14.40
N MET A 97 4.70 -3.56 14.62
CA MET A 97 6.09 -3.21 14.96
C MET A 97 6.53 -3.80 16.32
N SER A 98 5.61 -3.97 17.27
CA SER A 98 5.87 -4.67 18.54
C SER A 98 6.11 -6.17 18.32
N HIS A 99 5.32 -6.82 17.46
CA HIS A 99 5.54 -8.21 17.07
C HIS A 99 6.87 -8.40 16.34
N GLN A 100 7.21 -7.56 15.35
CA GLN A 100 8.50 -7.56 14.67
C GLN A 100 9.68 -7.45 15.66
N ARG A 101 9.68 -6.47 16.57
CA ARG A 101 10.73 -6.31 17.58
C ARG A 101 10.86 -7.52 18.52
N LYS A 102 9.76 -8.20 18.84
CA LYS A 102 9.78 -9.46 19.61
C LYS A 102 10.41 -10.60 18.79
N MET A 103 10.12 -10.68 17.50
CA MET A 103 10.71 -11.68 16.59
C MET A 103 12.21 -11.44 16.36
N GLU A 104 12.64 -10.21 16.09
CA GLU A 104 14.05 -9.83 15.97
C GLU A 104 14.88 -10.22 17.22
N LYS A 105 14.29 -10.06 18.41
CA LYS A 105 14.89 -10.50 19.69
C LYS A 105 14.98 -12.03 19.78
N LYS A 106 13.93 -12.78 19.41
CA LYS A 106 13.96 -14.25 19.35
C LYS A 106 15.06 -14.74 18.39
N LEU A 107 15.12 -14.20 17.17
CA LEU A 107 16.15 -14.54 16.19
C LEU A 107 17.56 -14.22 16.70
N LYS A 108 17.75 -13.11 17.40
CA LYS A 108 19.05 -12.77 18.03
C LYS A 108 19.50 -13.83 19.03
N THR A 109 18.58 -14.37 19.82
CA THR A 109 18.86 -15.47 20.77
C THR A 109 19.15 -16.77 20.04
N ILE A 110 18.37 -17.12 19.00
CA ILE A 110 18.60 -18.32 18.18
C ILE A 110 19.98 -18.25 17.53
N LYS A 111 20.31 -17.18 16.79
CA LYS A 111 21.64 -16.96 16.18
C LYS A 111 22.78 -17.11 17.19
N ARG A 112 22.66 -16.52 18.39
CA ARG A 112 23.68 -16.64 19.46
C ARG A 112 23.86 -18.07 19.95
N ASN A 113 22.77 -18.81 20.15
CA ASN A 113 22.83 -20.20 20.62
C ASN A 113 23.38 -21.13 19.53
N THR A 114 22.95 -20.94 18.28
CA THR A 114 23.45 -21.66 17.12
C THR A 114 24.94 -21.39 16.93
N LYS A 115 25.41 -20.14 16.97
CA LYS A 115 26.84 -19.81 16.86
C LYS A 115 27.68 -20.52 17.93
N LYS A 116 27.26 -20.45 19.20
CA LYS A 116 27.91 -21.19 20.31
C LYS A 116 27.96 -22.71 20.11
N LYS A 117 26.97 -23.31 19.44
CA LYS A 117 26.93 -24.74 19.11
C LYS A 117 27.99 -25.10 18.04
N TYR A 118 28.19 -24.24 17.05
CA TYR A 118 29.20 -24.43 16.00
C TYR A 118 30.62 -24.11 16.49
N GLU A 119 30.80 -23.06 17.30
CA GLU A 119 32.07 -22.73 17.97
C GLU A 119 32.60 -23.92 18.79
N LYS A 120 31.73 -24.56 19.59
CA LYS A 120 32.07 -25.80 20.34
C LYS A 120 32.47 -26.98 19.45
N LYS A 121 32.02 -27.01 18.20
CA LYS A 121 32.35 -28.05 17.22
C LYS A 121 33.56 -27.69 16.34
N LYS A 122 34.15 -26.50 16.48
CA LYS A 122 35.17 -25.94 15.56
C LYS A 122 34.72 -25.93 14.08
N MET A 123 33.43 -25.69 13.84
CA MET A 123 32.84 -25.62 12.49
C MET A 123 32.35 -24.21 12.18
N GLN A 124 32.29 -23.84 10.90
CA GLN A 124 31.65 -22.59 10.50
C GLN A 124 30.13 -22.62 10.81
N PRO A 125 29.54 -21.50 11.27
CA PRO A 125 28.14 -21.45 11.64
C PRO A 125 27.23 -21.35 10.41
N LYS A 126 26.49 -22.42 10.11
CA LYS A 126 25.40 -22.43 9.09
C LYS A 126 24.03 -22.50 9.76
N MET A 127 23.06 -21.72 9.27
CA MET A 127 21.69 -21.73 9.78
C MET A 127 20.68 -21.42 8.69
N GLN A 128 19.59 -22.19 8.67
CA GLN A 128 18.43 -22.01 7.81
C GLN A 128 17.18 -21.98 8.70
N LEU A 129 16.45 -20.86 8.71
CA LEU A 129 15.33 -20.56 9.60
C LEU A 129 13.99 -20.75 8.89
N GLU A 130 13.23 -21.75 9.35
CA GLU A 130 11.82 -21.89 9.00
C GLU A 130 10.98 -20.91 9.83
N LEU A 131 11.03 -19.61 9.50
CA LEU A 131 10.38 -18.53 10.27
C LEU A 131 8.89 -18.77 10.54
N ASN A 132 8.19 -19.41 9.59
CA ASN A 132 6.78 -19.81 9.70
C ASN A 132 6.49 -20.73 10.91
N LYS A 133 7.48 -21.49 11.40
CA LYS A 133 7.34 -22.35 12.59
C LYS A 133 7.51 -21.60 13.92
N ILE A 134 7.95 -20.34 13.90
CA ILE A 134 8.21 -19.57 15.12
C ILE A 134 6.91 -18.90 15.63
N PRO A 135 6.46 -19.15 16.88
CA PRO A 135 5.17 -18.68 17.35
C PRO A 135 5.10 -17.14 17.42
N GLY A 136 4.04 -16.59 16.83
CA GLY A 136 3.79 -15.16 16.71
C GLY A 136 4.29 -14.51 15.40
N PHE A 137 4.95 -15.26 14.52
CA PHE A 137 5.37 -14.77 13.21
C PHE A 137 4.18 -14.41 12.30
N ASN A 138 3.11 -15.20 12.36
CA ASN A 138 1.82 -14.98 11.68
C ASN A 138 1.10 -13.66 12.05
N LYS A 139 1.61 -12.89 13.00
CA LYS A 139 1.09 -11.55 13.36
C LYS A 139 1.82 -10.41 12.63
N ILE A 140 2.82 -10.74 11.83
CA ILE A 140 3.55 -9.82 10.96
C ILE A 140 2.96 -10.00 9.56
N PRO A 141 2.53 -8.92 8.88
CA PRO A 141 1.96 -9.02 7.54
C PRO A 141 3.05 -9.50 6.57
N LYS A 142 2.65 -10.37 5.65
CA LYS A 142 3.52 -10.89 4.62
C LYS A 142 3.61 -9.89 3.47
N PHE A 143 4.66 -9.97 2.66
CA PHE A 143 4.85 -9.06 1.54
C PHE A 143 4.01 -9.50 0.33
N GLU A 144 3.91 -10.81 0.18
CA GLU A 144 3.16 -11.55 -0.82
C GLU A 144 1.68 -11.12 -0.84
N ASP A 145 1.10 -10.86 0.35
CA ASP A 145 -0.27 -10.36 0.55
C ASP A 145 -0.53 -9.03 -0.18
N TYR A 146 0.51 -8.26 -0.52
CA TYR A 146 0.42 -6.94 -1.16
C TYR A 146 0.82 -6.92 -2.65
N LEU A 147 1.25 -8.05 -3.24
CA LEU A 147 1.66 -8.10 -4.66
C LEU A 147 0.54 -7.63 -5.60
N ASN A 148 -0.71 -7.99 -5.32
CA ASN A 148 -1.85 -7.55 -6.13
C ASN A 148 -2.06 -6.02 -6.07
N LEU A 149 -1.75 -5.36 -4.94
CA LEU A 149 -1.80 -3.90 -4.83
C LEU A 149 -0.75 -3.24 -5.73
N ASN A 150 0.44 -3.84 -5.85
CA ASN A 150 1.46 -3.37 -6.78
C ASN A 150 1.08 -3.62 -8.24
N LYS A 151 0.49 -4.77 -8.58
CA LYS A 151 -0.04 -5.06 -9.92
C LYS A 151 -1.08 -4.01 -10.35
N MET A 152 -2.02 -3.66 -9.47
CA MET A 152 -2.99 -2.57 -9.72
C MET A 152 -2.32 -1.21 -9.92
N TRP A 153 -1.29 -0.89 -9.13
CA TRP A 153 -0.55 0.36 -9.27
C TRP A 153 0.24 0.44 -10.59
N LEU A 154 0.82 -0.69 -11.05
CA LEU A 154 1.52 -0.77 -12.34
C LEU A 154 0.56 -0.52 -13.51
N SER A 155 -0.62 -1.16 -13.53
CA SER A 155 -1.64 -0.88 -14.56
C SER A 155 -2.04 0.61 -14.58
N TYR A 156 -2.27 1.19 -13.40
CA TYR A 156 -2.57 2.62 -13.24
C TYR A 156 -1.46 3.52 -13.79
N ILE A 157 -0.19 3.27 -13.46
CA ILE A 157 0.91 4.18 -13.83
C ILE A 157 1.23 4.09 -15.33
N ILE A 158 1.12 2.90 -15.94
CA ILE A 158 1.28 2.69 -17.38
C ILE A 158 0.22 3.48 -18.16
N GLU A 159 -1.06 3.35 -17.76
CA GLU A 159 -2.17 4.10 -18.36
C GLU A 159 -1.99 5.61 -18.15
N LEU A 160 -1.69 6.06 -16.93
CA LEU A 160 -1.50 7.47 -16.60
C LEU A 160 -0.41 8.09 -17.47
N LEU A 161 0.75 7.46 -17.60
CA LEU A 161 1.86 7.96 -18.41
C LEU A 161 1.57 7.86 -19.92
N ASN A 162 0.61 7.00 -20.31
CA ASN A 162 0.30 6.63 -21.71
C ASN A 162 1.51 5.95 -22.37
N ILE A 163 2.22 5.10 -21.63
CA ILE A 163 3.43 4.41 -22.10
C ILE A 163 3.15 3.64 -23.40
N ASP A 164 1.99 2.98 -23.47
CA ASP A 164 1.46 2.27 -24.64
C ASP A 164 1.61 2.99 -25.98
N LYS A 165 1.53 4.33 -26.00
CA LYS A 165 1.62 5.14 -27.22
C LYS A 165 3.04 5.28 -27.77
N TYR A 166 4.04 4.97 -26.96
CA TYR A 166 5.46 5.04 -27.31
C TYR A 166 6.07 3.66 -27.61
N LEU A 167 5.31 2.58 -27.39
CA LEU A 167 5.71 1.19 -27.70
C LEU A 167 5.43 0.78 -29.16
N SER A 168 4.71 1.60 -29.92
CA SER A 168 4.41 1.36 -31.34
C SER A 168 3.93 2.64 -32.04
N THR A 169 4.82 3.28 -32.79
CA THR A 169 4.40 4.21 -33.86
C THR A 169 3.94 3.39 -35.08
N ASP A 170 2.73 3.71 -35.55
CA ASP A 170 2.16 3.31 -36.85
C ASP A 170 1.77 1.83 -37.07
N GLY A 171 1.42 1.10 -36.01
CA GLY A 171 0.66 -0.17 -36.11
C GLY A 171 1.40 -1.34 -36.76
N LYS A 172 2.66 -1.15 -37.12
CA LYS A 172 3.63 -2.21 -37.37
C LYS A 172 4.40 -2.38 -36.07
N MET A 173 4.46 -3.61 -35.55
CA MET A 173 5.37 -3.92 -34.44
C MET A 173 6.76 -3.42 -34.83
N ALA A 174 7.37 -2.58 -33.99
CA ALA A 174 8.79 -2.29 -34.09
C ALA A 174 9.50 -3.64 -34.04
N LYS A 175 10.23 -4.01 -35.11
CA LYS A 175 10.77 -5.37 -35.26
C LYS A 175 11.67 -5.79 -34.10
N ASP A 176 12.23 -4.81 -33.42
CA ASP A 176 13.26 -4.94 -32.40
C ASP A 176 12.84 -4.32 -31.05
N GLY A 177 11.55 -3.97 -30.88
CA GLY A 177 10.99 -3.42 -29.64
C GLY A 177 11.36 -1.97 -29.28
N GLU A 178 12.33 -1.37 -29.98
CA GLU A 178 12.93 -0.07 -29.66
C GLU A 178 11.92 1.07 -29.42
N ILE A 179 12.01 1.71 -28.25
CA ILE A 179 11.20 2.88 -27.87
C ILE A 179 11.69 4.16 -28.55
N ASP A 180 10.75 4.91 -29.13
CA ASP A 180 11.02 6.27 -29.61
C ASP A 180 11.12 7.28 -28.44
N PHE A 181 12.28 7.28 -27.78
CA PHE A 181 12.64 8.25 -26.74
C PHE A 181 12.65 9.70 -27.24
N LYS A 182 12.72 9.97 -28.56
CA LYS A 182 12.76 11.33 -29.11
C LYS A 182 11.36 11.97 -29.06
N ASN A 183 10.32 11.17 -29.24
CA ASN A 183 8.93 11.62 -29.11
C ASN A 183 8.39 11.61 -27.67
N LEU A 184 9.11 10.99 -26.72
CA LEU A 184 8.73 10.96 -25.31
C LEU A 184 8.88 12.34 -24.65
N LYS A 185 7.76 13.07 -24.51
CA LYS A 185 7.73 14.39 -23.85
C LYS A 185 7.89 14.27 -22.33
N PHE A 186 9.12 14.06 -21.86
CA PHE A 186 9.47 13.86 -20.45
C PHE A 186 8.84 14.90 -19.49
N GLN A 187 8.75 16.18 -19.89
CA GLN A 187 8.10 17.22 -19.10
C GLN A 187 6.63 16.89 -18.75
N ASN A 188 5.88 16.29 -19.68
CA ASN A 188 4.50 15.87 -19.47
C ASN A 188 4.42 14.64 -18.56
N LEU A 189 5.35 13.69 -18.69
CA LEU A 189 5.45 12.52 -17.80
C LEU A 189 5.77 12.96 -16.37
N LEU A 190 6.77 13.82 -16.18
CA LEU A 190 7.15 14.34 -14.86
C LEU A 190 6.02 15.16 -14.21
N ALA A 191 5.29 15.96 -15.00
CA ALA A 191 4.10 16.66 -14.51
C ALA A 191 3.03 15.67 -13.99
N LYS A 192 2.71 14.63 -14.78
CA LYS A 192 1.79 13.55 -14.37
C LYS A 192 2.29 12.84 -13.11
N LEU A 193 3.53 12.38 -13.06
CA LEU A 193 4.16 11.73 -11.89
C LEU A 193 4.12 12.60 -10.63
N SER A 194 4.32 13.92 -10.76
CA SER A 194 4.23 14.86 -9.63
C SER A 194 2.83 14.93 -8.98
N SER A 195 1.83 14.39 -9.66
CA SER A 195 0.41 14.30 -9.28
C SER A 195 -0.12 12.87 -9.13
N ALA A 196 0.66 11.84 -9.48
CA ALA A 196 0.28 10.42 -9.47
C ALA A 196 0.26 9.83 -8.04
N ASP A 197 -0.71 8.98 -7.69
CA ASP A 197 -0.66 8.30 -6.38
C ASP A 197 0.49 7.28 -6.34
N PHE A 198 1.15 7.13 -5.19
CA PHE A 198 2.21 6.16 -4.93
C PHE A 198 1.78 5.07 -3.94
N ASN A 199 0.53 5.04 -3.46
CA ASN A 199 -0.01 3.87 -2.75
C ASN A 199 -0.04 2.65 -3.70
N GLY A 200 0.64 1.57 -3.33
CA GLY A 200 0.89 0.39 -4.16
C GLY A 200 2.19 0.44 -4.97
N CYS A 201 2.87 1.59 -5.03
CA CYS A 201 4.17 1.69 -5.68
C CYS A 201 5.21 0.83 -4.94
N LEU A 202 6.02 0.08 -5.69
CA LEU A 202 7.24 -0.50 -5.14
C LEU A 202 8.32 0.58 -5.16
N LEU A 203 8.77 1.01 -3.98
CA LEU A 203 9.88 1.93 -3.82
C LEU A 203 11.11 1.19 -3.28
N GLU A 204 12.27 1.57 -3.79
CA GLU A 204 13.58 1.31 -3.21
C GLU A 204 14.16 2.61 -2.63
N VAL A 205 14.86 2.54 -1.51
CA VAL A 205 15.51 3.70 -0.88
C VAL A 205 16.98 3.77 -1.30
N LEU A 206 17.31 4.62 -2.27
CA LEU A 206 18.68 4.82 -2.76
C LEU A 206 19.56 5.58 -1.77
N LYS A 207 19.03 6.66 -1.18
CA LYS A 207 19.74 7.50 -0.21
C LYS A 207 18.81 7.80 0.95
N SER A 208 19.36 7.88 2.17
CA SER A 208 18.62 8.31 3.36
C SER A 208 19.58 8.79 4.44
N ASN A 209 19.20 9.85 5.16
CA ASN A 209 19.86 10.25 6.42
C ASN A 209 19.99 9.07 7.41
N ASN A 210 19.03 8.14 7.39
CA ASN A 210 19.09 6.92 8.18
C ASN A 210 19.71 5.78 7.36
N LYS A 211 21.00 5.49 7.61
CA LYS A 211 21.74 4.40 6.95
C LYS A 211 21.05 3.04 7.02
N SER A 212 20.25 2.77 8.06
CA SER A 212 19.50 1.51 8.20
C SER A 212 18.28 1.40 7.29
N SER A 213 17.95 2.46 6.54
CA SER A 213 16.87 2.51 5.57
C SER A 213 17.36 2.45 4.13
N ILE A 214 18.68 2.55 3.87
CA ILE A 214 19.27 2.46 2.52
C ILE A 214 19.12 1.02 1.98
N ASN A 215 18.92 0.88 0.67
CA ASN A 215 18.67 -0.39 -0.04
C ASN A 215 17.47 -1.17 0.54
N LEU A 216 16.50 -0.45 1.10
CA LEU A 216 15.23 -0.98 1.56
C LEU A 216 14.20 -0.90 0.43
N THR A 217 13.82 -2.04 -0.11
CA THR A 217 12.79 -2.15 -1.15
C THR A 217 11.48 -2.62 -0.56
N GLY A 218 10.34 -2.07 -1.00
CA GLY A 218 9.02 -2.50 -0.51
C GLY A 218 7.84 -1.79 -1.15
N ILE A 219 6.65 -2.37 -1.00
CA ILE A 219 5.40 -1.83 -1.53
C ILE A 219 4.84 -0.80 -0.55
N VAL A 220 4.60 0.43 -1.01
CA VAL A 220 3.99 1.50 -0.21
C VAL A 220 2.54 1.14 0.09
N LEU A 221 2.23 0.94 1.38
CA LEU A 221 0.85 0.71 1.84
C LEU A 221 0.11 2.01 2.15
N TYR A 222 0.85 3.04 2.59
CA TYR A 222 0.27 4.33 2.94
C TYR A 222 1.29 5.47 2.84
N GLU A 223 0.97 6.49 2.07
CA GLU A 223 1.71 7.75 2.03
C GLU A 223 1.32 8.66 3.23
N PHE A 224 2.22 8.79 4.22
CA PHE A 224 2.10 9.85 5.23
C PHE A 224 2.74 11.15 4.72
N LYS A 225 2.44 12.27 5.39
CA LYS A 225 3.02 13.59 5.06
C LYS A 225 4.55 13.56 5.02
N SER A 226 5.19 12.93 6.01
CA SER A 226 6.66 12.93 6.21
C SER A 226 7.32 11.55 6.07
N HIS A 227 6.54 10.51 5.83
CA HIS A 227 7.02 9.12 5.79
C HIS A 227 6.28 8.30 4.74
N PHE A 228 6.88 7.20 4.30
CA PHE A 228 6.18 6.10 3.66
C PHE A 228 6.02 4.94 4.65
N LEU A 229 4.81 4.36 4.71
CA LEU A 229 4.61 3.03 5.29
C LEU A 229 4.77 2.00 4.18
N MET A 230 5.74 1.11 4.31
CA MET A 230 6.08 0.10 3.30
C MET A 230 5.95 -1.29 3.89
N ALA A 231 5.37 -2.22 3.13
CA ALA A 231 5.57 -3.65 3.32
C ALA A 231 6.89 -4.03 2.66
N VAL A 232 7.84 -4.52 3.45
CA VAL A 232 9.17 -4.96 2.99
C VAL A 232 9.21 -6.49 2.99
N PRO A 233 9.71 -7.12 1.92
CA PRO A 233 9.82 -8.57 1.87
C PRO A 233 10.68 -9.09 3.02
N GLN A 234 10.35 -10.29 3.48
CA GLN A 234 11.36 -11.13 4.14
C GLN A 234 12.44 -11.42 3.09
N ARG A 235 13.71 -11.53 3.49
CA ARG A 235 14.75 -11.98 2.56
C ARG A 235 14.55 -13.48 2.23
N PHE A 236 13.58 -13.77 1.35
CA PHE A 236 13.88 -14.70 0.26
C PHE A 236 15.10 -14.14 -0.45
N LYS A 237 16.07 -15.01 -0.71
CA LYS A 237 17.30 -14.79 -1.50
C LYS A 237 17.31 -13.41 -2.16
N ARG A 238 17.97 -12.39 -1.55
CA ARG A 238 18.32 -11.22 -2.38
C ARG A 238 19.15 -11.81 -3.49
N PHE A 239 18.69 -11.59 -4.70
CA PHE A 239 19.30 -12.07 -5.92
C PHE A 239 20.51 -11.19 -6.30
N ASP A 240 21.32 -10.87 -5.30
CA ASP A 240 22.57 -10.20 -5.51
C ASP A 240 23.63 -11.30 -5.59
N ASN A 241 23.98 -11.72 -6.82
CA ASN A 241 25.35 -12.11 -7.13
C ASN A 241 26.23 -10.85 -7.11
N LEU A 242 26.14 -10.09 -6.01
CA LEU A 242 27.20 -9.17 -5.61
C LEU A 242 28.32 -10.07 -5.15
N GLU A 243 29.21 -10.40 -6.09
CA GLU A 243 30.58 -10.75 -5.75
C GLU A 243 31.04 -9.75 -4.68
N GLY A 244 31.47 -10.26 -3.53
CA GLY A 244 32.08 -9.38 -2.54
C GLY A 244 33.29 -8.70 -3.19
N GLU A 245 33.70 -7.53 -2.69
CA GLU A 245 34.95 -6.87 -3.11
C GLU A 245 36.21 -7.75 -2.92
N SER A 246 36.06 -8.95 -2.32
CA SER A 246 37.04 -10.01 -2.12
C SER A 246 36.91 -11.23 -3.05
N GLY A 247 35.92 -11.29 -3.96
CA GLY A 247 35.66 -12.45 -4.83
C GLY A 247 35.20 -13.73 -4.11
N GLU A 248 34.85 -13.65 -2.81
CA GLU A 248 34.34 -14.79 -2.06
C GLU A 248 32.83 -14.96 -2.27
N GLU A 249 32.42 -16.11 -2.80
CA GLU A 249 31.00 -16.49 -2.96
C GLU A 249 30.29 -16.48 -1.60
N MET A 250 29.40 -15.51 -1.39
CA MET A 250 28.66 -15.41 -0.14
C MET A 250 27.63 -16.53 -0.07
N ASP A 251 27.75 -17.43 0.92
CA ASP A 251 26.76 -18.49 1.19
C ASP A 251 25.36 -17.89 1.41
N LEU A 252 24.57 -17.81 0.32
CA LEU A 252 23.28 -17.13 0.29
C LEU A 252 22.22 -17.85 1.14
N GLU A 253 22.43 -19.13 1.41
CA GLU A 253 21.57 -19.96 2.26
C GLU A 253 21.86 -19.77 3.75
N ASN A 254 22.99 -19.15 4.09
CA ASN A 254 23.37 -18.92 5.48
C ASN A 254 22.76 -17.65 6.06
N ASP A 255 21.68 -17.81 6.83
CA ASP A 255 20.98 -16.72 7.53
C ASP A 255 21.89 -15.85 8.38
N PHE A 256 23.06 -16.33 8.82
CA PHE A 256 24.00 -15.54 9.61
C PHE A 256 24.46 -14.27 8.91
N ASN A 257 24.54 -14.26 7.58
CA ASN A 257 24.98 -13.15 6.75
C ASN A 257 24.02 -11.95 6.78
N TYR A 258 22.77 -12.15 7.24
CA TYR A 258 21.70 -11.15 7.14
C TYR A 258 21.35 -10.52 8.48
N THR A 259 20.90 -9.27 8.47
CA THR A 259 20.37 -8.65 9.69
C THR A 259 19.05 -9.33 10.09
N ASN A 260 18.76 -9.38 11.38
CA ASN A 260 17.47 -9.91 11.87
C ASN A 260 16.27 -9.12 11.30
N ARG A 261 16.50 -7.87 10.87
CA ARG A 261 15.49 -6.99 10.27
C ARG A 261 15.18 -7.40 8.82
N GLU A 262 16.16 -7.86 8.05
CA GLU A 262 15.93 -8.41 6.70
C GLU A 262 15.25 -9.78 6.76
N LEU A 263 15.69 -10.65 7.68
CA LEU A 263 15.06 -11.97 7.88
C LEU A 263 13.56 -11.85 8.23
N VAL A 264 13.19 -10.90 9.09
CA VAL A 264 11.79 -10.76 9.55
C VAL A 264 10.89 -10.07 8.52
N GLY A 265 11.41 -9.22 7.63
CA GLY A 265 10.59 -8.42 6.71
C GLY A 265 9.48 -7.63 7.44
N GLY A 266 8.33 -7.45 6.79
CA GLY A 266 7.13 -6.82 7.36
C GLY A 266 7.13 -5.30 7.25
N LEU A 267 6.42 -4.61 8.14
CA LEU A 267 6.21 -3.17 8.03
C LEU A 267 7.46 -2.34 8.34
N ARG A 268 7.71 -1.32 7.53
CA ARG A 268 8.74 -0.31 7.73
C ARG A 268 8.13 1.07 7.57
N LEU A 269 8.58 2.00 8.40
CA LEU A 269 8.29 3.42 8.26
C LEU A 269 9.59 4.09 7.80
N VAL A 270 9.59 4.68 6.61
CA VAL A 270 10.77 5.34 6.01
C VAL A 270 10.52 6.83 5.98
N GLU A 271 11.46 7.61 6.51
CA GLU A 271 11.41 9.07 6.46
C GLU A 271 11.60 9.57 5.03
N LYS A 272 10.80 10.56 4.62
CA LYS A 272 10.94 11.20 3.31
C LYS A 272 12.00 12.30 3.29
N ASN A 273 12.25 12.95 4.43
CA ASN A 273 13.22 14.05 4.50
C ASN A 273 14.66 13.51 4.38
N GLY A 274 15.52 14.19 3.62
CA GLY A 274 16.88 13.69 3.33
C GLY A 274 16.92 12.27 2.77
N SER A 275 15.89 11.84 2.02
CA SER A 275 15.83 10.52 1.40
C SER A 275 15.43 10.59 -0.07
N THR A 276 16.03 9.71 -0.87
CA THR A 276 15.79 9.57 -2.31
C THR A 276 15.31 8.16 -2.58
N PHE A 277 14.24 8.03 -3.35
CA PHE A 277 13.60 6.77 -3.66
C PHE A 277 13.69 6.49 -5.17
N ARG A 278 13.71 5.21 -5.53
CA ARG A 278 13.66 4.71 -6.92
C ARG A 278 12.43 3.84 -7.12
N PHE A 279 11.85 3.89 -8.31
CA PHE A 279 10.91 2.89 -8.79
C PHE A 279 11.08 2.65 -10.29
N TYR A 280 10.53 1.53 -10.75
CA TYR A 280 10.58 1.08 -12.14
C TYR A 280 9.17 0.97 -12.70
N VAL A 281 9.03 1.28 -13.99
CA VAL A 281 7.80 0.99 -14.75
C VAL A 281 8.19 0.14 -15.96
N PRO A 282 7.67 -1.09 -16.12
CA PRO A 282 7.95 -1.92 -17.28
C PRO A 282 7.38 -1.28 -18.55
N LEU A 283 8.08 -1.50 -19.66
CA LEU A 283 7.64 -1.07 -20.99
C LEU A 283 7.00 -2.23 -21.76
N ASN A 284 7.51 -3.46 -21.63
CA ASN A 284 6.89 -4.63 -22.27
C ASN A 284 5.60 -5.07 -21.58
N LYS A 285 4.58 -5.33 -22.41
CA LYS A 285 3.20 -5.67 -22.01
C LYS A 285 2.92 -7.15 -21.79
N ASP A 286 3.87 -8.03 -22.12
CA ASP A 286 3.74 -9.50 -22.10
C ASP A 286 2.82 -10.01 -20.99
N GLU A 287 1.58 -10.36 -21.32
CA GLU A 287 0.55 -10.65 -20.31
C GLU A 287 0.85 -11.94 -19.52
N ASN A 288 1.69 -12.80 -20.09
CA ASN A 288 2.22 -14.02 -19.48
C ASN A 288 3.51 -13.77 -18.66
N ASN A 289 4.18 -12.63 -18.82
CA ASN A 289 5.15 -12.17 -17.84
C ASN A 289 4.35 -11.70 -16.62
N GLU A 290 4.15 -12.61 -15.68
CA GLU A 290 3.98 -12.20 -14.30
C GLU A 290 5.23 -11.37 -13.96
N PHE A 291 5.10 -10.04 -14.00
CA PHE A 291 6.16 -9.09 -13.70
C PHE A 291 6.39 -9.10 -12.19
N SER A 292 6.88 -10.25 -11.73
CA SER A 292 7.44 -10.43 -10.42
C SER A 292 8.61 -9.48 -10.34
N VAL A 293 8.39 -8.38 -9.64
CA VAL A 293 9.40 -7.40 -9.26
C VAL A 293 10.64 -8.05 -8.63
N LEU A 294 10.49 -9.28 -8.09
CA LEU A 294 11.57 -10.12 -7.58
C LEU A 294 12.57 -10.59 -8.67
N SER A 295 12.23 -10.48 -9.95
CA SER A 295 13.03 -10.92 -11.10
C SER A 295 13.84 -9.81 -11.78
N LEU A 296 13.81 -8.56 -11.27
CA LEU A 296 14.53 -7.41 -11.86
C LEU A 296 16.00 -7.27 -11.40
N GLY A 297 16.56 -8.26 -10.70
CA GLY A 297 17.89 -8.17 -10.06
C GLY A 297 18.96 -9.12 -10.62
N LEU A 298 18.71 -9.77 -11.74
CA LEU A 298 19.51 -10.88 -12.31
C LEU A 298 19.59 -10.69 -13.84
N ASP A 299 20.66 -11.06 -14.56
CA ASP A 299 21.91 -11.73 -14.18
C ASP A 299 23.14 -10.95 -14.71
N ASN A 300 24.28 -11.08 -14.03
CA ASN A 300 25.62 -10.89 -14.61
C ASN A 300 26.45 -12.12 -14.23
N GLU A 301 27.12 -12.75 -15.20
CA GLU A 301 28.30 -13.59 -14.94
C GLU A 301 29.47 -13.05 -15.77
N ASP A 302 30.65 -13.07 -15.15
CA ASP A 302 31.88 -12.54 -15.73
C ASP A 302 32.39 -13.40 -16.88
N VAL A 303 32.64 -12.73 -18.02
CA VAL A 303 33.47 -13.28 -19.08
C VAL A 303 34.93 -13.09 -18.67
N SER A 304 35.47 -14.06 -17.93
CA SER A 304 36.92 -14.19 -17.73
C SER A 304 37.44 -15.50 -18.32
N ASP A 305 38.34 -15.32 -19.29
CA ASP A 305 39.41 -16.20 -19.72
C ASP A 305 39.10 -17.70 -19.94
N ARG A 306 38.80 -18.04 -21.20
CA ARG A 306 39.09 -19.36 -21.74
C ARG A 306 39.98 -19.24 -22.98
N GLU A 307 41.20 -19.74 -22.86
CA GLU A 307 42.21 -19.76 -23.93
C GLU A 307 41.72 -20.56 -25.15
N GLU A 308 42.26 -20.20 -26.31
CA GLU A 308 41.88 -20.74 -27.62
C GLU A 308 42.12 -22.26 -27.71
N THR A 309 41.10 -23.03 -28.08
CA THR A 309 41.32 -24.33 -28.75
C THR A 309 40.17 -24.67 -29.71
N SER A 310 40.52 -24.72 -30.99
CA SER A 310 39.72 -25.12 -32.15
C SER A 310 39.23 -26.59 -32.06
N GLN A 311 38.19 -27.07 -32.74
CA GLN A 311 37.14 -26.48 -33.59
C GLN A 311 36.12 -27.61 -33.86
N GLU A 312 34.85 -27.49 -33.46
CA GLU A 312 33.69 -28.23 -34.00
C GLU A 312 32.41 -27.83 -33.24
N GLY A 313 31.25 -27.69 -33.90
CA GLY A 313 30.03 -27.27 -33.22
C GLY A 313 28.78 -27.10 -34.09
N ALA A 314 27.90 -28.11 -34.05
CA ALA A 314 26.46 -27.99 -34.28
C ALA A 314 25.78 -28.70 -33.08
N THR A 315 24.63 -28.29 -32.55
CA THR A 315 23.61 -27.35 -33.03
C THR A 315 23.25 -26.31 -31.97
N GLU A 316 23.14 -25.05 -32.36
CA GLU A 316 22.75 -23.93 -31.49
C GLU A 316 21.27 -24.02 -31.11
N GLY A 317 20.99 -23.96 -29.80
CA GLY A 317 19.64 -24.12 -29.26
C GLY A 317 19.52 -23.82 -27.77
N ALA A 318 20.44 -22.99 -27.23
CA ALA A 318 20.40 -22.49 -25.86
C ALA A 318 19.86 -21.06 -25.87
N VAL A 319 18.84 -20.78 -25.07
CA VAL A 319 18.01 -19.59 -25.27
C VAL A 319 18.60 -18.36 -24.58
N HIS A 320 18.95 -17.34 -25.37
CA HIS A 320 19.25 -15.99 -24.88
C HIS A 320 18.06 -15.44 -24.08
N TYR A 321 18.23 -15.23 -22.77
CA TYR A 321 17.19 -14.63 -21.91
C TYR A 321 17.64 -13.42 -21.08
N HIS A 322 18.70 -12.72 -21.49
CA HIS A 322 19.05 -11.37 -21.00
C HIS A 322 19.29 -10.33 -22.09
N GLN A 323 18.34 -10.26 -23.02
CA GLN A 323 18.11 -9.03 -23.78
C GLN A 323 17.02 -8.20 -23.08
N SER A 324 17.42 -7.01 -22.61
CA SER A 324 16.62 -5.78 -22.66
C SER A 324 15.13 -5.90 -22.31
N ARG A 325 14.81 -6.20 -21.04
CA ARG A 325 13.51 -5.76 -20.49
C ARG A 325 13.55 -4.27 -20.28
N GLU A 326 13.16 -3.52 -21.30
CA GLU A 326 13.10 -2.08 -21.23
C GLU A 326 12.17 -1.66 -20.06
N CYS A 327 12.67 -0.81 -19.18
CA CYS A 327 11.90 -0.23 -18.08
C CYS A 327 12.31 1.23 -17.87
N LEU A 328 11.35 2.06 -17.47
CA LEU A 328 11.61 3.45 -17.12
C LEU A 328 11.95 3.50 -15.63
N GLU A 329 13.21 3.81 -15.33
CA GLU A 329 13.65 4.15 -13.98
C GLU A 329 13.25 5.59 -13.65
N PHE A 330 12.63 5.78 -12.48
CA PHE A 330 12.25 7.09 -11.97
C PHE A 330 12.76 7.28 -10.55
N VAL A 331 13.33 8.47 -10.30
CA VAL A 331 13.89 8.86 -9.00
C VAL A 331 13.05 9.95 -8.35
N LEU A 332 12.64 9.73 -7.11
CA LEU A 332 11.82 10.63 -6.30
C LEU A 332 12.64 11.24 -5.15
N ILE A 333 12.69 12.57 -5.09
CA ILE A 333 13.30 13.31 -3.96
C ILE A 333 12.24 13.46 -2.86
N GLY A 334 12.42 12.76 -1.74
CA GLY A 334 11.40 12.61 -0.70
C GLY A 334 10.99 13.92 -0.03
N SER A 335 11.92 14.86 0.20
CA SER A 335 11.59 16.16 0.80
C SER A 335 10.64 17.00 -0.06
N ARG A 336 10.66 16.80 -1.39
CA ARG A 336 9.70 17.43 -2.33
C ARG A 336 8.31 16.80 -2.29
N LEU A 337 8.21 15.53 -1.87
CA LEU A 337 6.93 14.85 -1.63
C LEU A 337 6.23 15.35 -0.35
N ASN A 338 6.99 15.81 0.66
CA ASN A 338 6.42 16.41 1.87
C ASN A 338 5.57 17.67 1.60
N LEU A 339 5.87 18.37 0.49
CA LEU A 339 5.20 19.58 0.02
C LEU A 339 4.13 19.31 -1.05
N ARG A 340 3.69 18.05 -1.17
CA ARG A 340 2.59 17.67 -2.05
C ARG A 340 1.25 17.81 -1.33
N SER A 341 0.35 18.64 -1.88
CA SER A 341 -1.08 18.50 -1.62
C SER A 341 -1.66 17.38 -2.48
N SER A 342 -2.70 16.71 -1.98
CA SER A 342 -3.50 15.76 -2.77
C SER A 342 -4.03 16.42 -4.05
N ASP A 343 -4.46 17.67 -3.92
CA ASP A 343 -4.94 18.52 -5.02
C ASP A 343 -3.86 19.55 -5.36
N ARG A 344 -3.19 19.38 -6.50
CA ARG A 344 -2.05 20.23 -6.93
C ARG A 344 -2.35 21.18 -8.09
N THR A 345 -3.34 20.89 -8.93
CA THR A 345 -3.67 21.67 -10.14
C THR A 345 -3.91 23.15 -9.88
N ASN A 346 -4.40 23.52 -8.69
CA ASN A 346 -4.81 24.89 -8.36
C ASN A 346 -3.91 25.59 -7.34
N LYS A 347 -2.73 25.03 -6.95
CA LYS A 347 -1.92 25.59 -5.86
C LYS A 347 -0.61 26.19 -6.36
N LYS A 348 -0.43 27.50 -6.12
CA LYS A 348 0.82 28.22 -6.44
C LYS A 348 2.00 27.62 -5.66
N PHE A 349 3.02 27.17 -6.40
CA PHE A 349 4.29 26.73 -5.81
C PHE A 349 5.15 27.93 -5.41
N LYS A 350 5.85 27.80 -4.28
CA LYS A 350 6.94 28.71 -3.90
C LYS A 350 8.25 28.00 -4.19
N ASN A 351 9.24 28.74 -4.69
CA ASN A 351 10.60 28.23 -4.80
C ASN A 351 11.17 28.07 -3.37
N HIS A 352 11.66 26.87 -3.09
CA HIS A 352 12.33 26.51 -1.84
C HIS A 352 13.69 25.91 -2.19
N ALA A 353 14.76 26.37 -1.51
CA ALA A 353 16.11 25.83 -1.63
C ALA A 353 16.13 24.30 -1.48
N ILE A 354 17.01 23.62 -2.21
CA ILE A 354 17.11 22.14 -2.20
C ILE A 354 18.32 21.74 -1.34
N ASP A 355 18.19 21.90 -0.04
CA ASP A 355 19.28 21.67 0.91
C ASP A 355 19.72 20.18 0.94
N ASP A 356 18.79 19.26 0.62
CA ASP A 356 19.05 17.80 0.59
C ASP A 356 19.76 17.28 -0.67
N LEU A 357 20.13 18.15 -1.64
CA LEU A 357 20.86 17.75 -2.86
C LEU A 357 22.37 18.01 -2.79
N VAL A 358 22.89 18.46 -1.65
CA VAL A 358 24.34 18.54 -1.43
C VAL A 358 24.87 17.11 -1.29
N VAL A 359 25.55 16.64 -2.35
CA VAL A 359 26.19 15.32 -2.46
C VAL A 359 27.50 15.29 -1.66
#